data_AF-A0A7C2SHY8-F1
#
_entry.id   AF-A0A7C2SHY8-F1
#
_cell.length_a   1.000
_cell.length_b   1.000
_cell.length_c   1.000
_cell.angle_alpha   90.00
_cell.angle_beta   90.00
_cell.angle_gamma   90.00
#
_symmetry.space_group_name_H-M   'P 1'
#
loop_
_entity.id
_entity.type
_entity.pdbx_description
1 polymer ?
#
loop_
_entity_poly.entity_id
_entity_poly.type
_entity_poly.pdbx_seq_one_letter_code
_entity_poly.pdbx_strand_id
1 'polypeptide(L)'
;MSNEVNNQIHTIGHSNRSLEDLINVLKHYGVQVLADVRRFPTSRHNPQFKKDILESKLPESGIEYLWIENLGGFRKGGYAEYTETKEFKGELEKLIEIAKQKRTAVMCAELLWFKCHRNFIATALTRQGWEVIHIYDEKKSEKHKFVDSLF
;
A
#
# COMPACT_ATOMS: atom_id res chain seq x y z
N MET A 1 7.30 -16.20 -26.67
CA MET A 1 6.98 -14.81 -26.27
C MET A 1 7.02 -14.80 -24.76
N SER A 2 8.11 -14.28 -24.19
CA SER A 2 8.25 -14.12 -22.75
C SER A 2 7.15 -13.18 -22.27
N ASN A 3 6.20 -13.68 -21.46
CA ASN A 3 5.36 -12.80 -20.67
C ASN A 3 6.31 -12.04 -19.74
N GLU A 4 6.59 -10.77 -20.05
CA GLU A 4 7.14 -9.86 -19.05
C GLU A 4 6.15 -9.88 -17.89
N VAL A 5 6.56 -10.48 -16.77
CA VAL A 5 5.84 -10.29 -15.52
C VAL A 5 6.06 -8.82 -15.18
N ASN A 6 5.05 -8.00 -15.47
CA ASN A 6 5.08 -6.60 -15.09
C ASN A 6 4.93 -6.55 -13.56
N ASN A 7 6.07 -6.57 -12.86
CA ASN A 7 6.17 -6.50 -11.39
C ASN A 7 5.72 -5.11 -10.91
N GLN A 8 4.42 -4.84 -11.03
CA GLN A 8 3.83 -3.54 -10.69
C GLN A 8 2.98 -3.66 -9.43
N ILE A 9 3.16 -2.72 -8.51
CA ILE A 9 2.36 -2.60 -7.30
C ILE A 9 1.93 -1.15 -7.11
N HIS A 10 0.68 -0.96 -6.69
CA HIS A 10 0.13 0.36 -6.47
C HIS A 10 0.27 0.77 -5.00
N THR A 11 0.17 2.06 -4.71
CA THR A 11 -0.03 2.55 -3.35
C THR A 11 -1.09 3.64 -3.34
N ILE A 12 -1.82 3.76 -2.24
CA ILE A 12 -2.87 4.78 -2.08
C ILE A 12 -2.95 5.28 -0.64
N GLY A 13 -3.26 6.56 -0.49
CA GLY A 13 -3.53 7.18 0.80
C GLY A 13 -5.02 7.44 0.94
N HIS A 14 -5.67 6.93 1.99
CA HIS A 14 -7.11 7.11 2.13
C HIS A 14 -7.51 8.55 2.49
N SER A 15 -6.62 9.29 3.17
CA SER A 15 -6.86 10.68 3.61
C SER A 15 -8.24 10.84 4.26
N ASN A 16 -9.04 11.79 3.79
CA ASN A 16 -10.43 12.03 4.16
C ASN A 16 -11.44 11.62 3.07
N ARG A 17 -11.06 10.71 2.16
CA ARG A 17 -11.97 10.21 1.09
C ARG A 17 -13.19 9.53 1.67
N SER A 18 -14.28 9.49 0.90
CA SER A 18 -15.35 8.54 1.19
C SER A 18 -14.89 7.10 0.89
N LEU A 19 -15.59 6.11 1.44
CA LEU A 19 -15.32 4.70 1.12
C LEU A 19 -15.63 4.40 -0.35
N GLU A 20 -16.69 5.02 -0.90
CA GLU A 20 -17.09 4.87 -2.29
C GLU A 20 -16.00 5.42 -3.24
N ASP A 21 -15.44 6.59 -2.95
CA ASP A 21 -14.33 7.15 -3.74
C ASP A 21 -13.11 6.23 -3.71
N LEU A 22 -12.78 5.66 -2.55
CA LEU A 22 -11.68 4.70 -2.46
C LEU A 22 -11.96 3.49 -3.37
N ILE A 23 -13.15 2.90 -3.29
CA ILE A 23 -13.53 1.75 -4.11
C ILE A 23 -13.48 2.08 -5.60
N ASN A 24 -13.99 3.24 -6.00
CA ASN A 24 -13.99 3.68 -7.39
C ASN A 24 -12.57 3.84 -7.94
N VAL A 25 -11.67 4.48 -7.17
CA VAL A 25 -10.25 4.59 -7.53
C VAL A 25 -9.60 3.21 -7.63
N LEU A 26 -9.81 2.32 -6.66
CA LEU A 26 -9.23 0.97 -6.69
C LEU A 26 -9.71 0.17 -7.91
N LYS A 27 -11.01 0.23 -8.23
CA LYS A 27 -11.59 -0.40 -9.43
C LYS A 27 -11.03 0.20 -10.72
N HIS A 28 -10.88 1.51 -10.79
CA HIS A 28 -10.29 2.19 -11.94
C HIS A 28 -8.90 1.65 -12.29
N TYR A 29 -8.06 1.43 -11.26
CA TYR A 29 -6.73 0.84 -11.43
C TYR A 29 -6.74 -0.69 -11.51
N GLY A 30 -7.91 -1.34 -11.47
CA GLY A 30 -8.05 -2.80 -11.50
C GLY A 30 -7.46 -3.50 -10.28
N VAL A 31 -7.37 -2.81 -9.14
CA VAL A 31 -6.83 -3.39 -7.90
C VAL A 31 -7.77 -4.48 -7.40
N GLN A 32 -7.19 -5.64 -7.11
CA GLN A 32 -7.89 -6.83 -6.60
C GLN A 32 -7.65 -7.03 -5.11
N VAL A 33 -6.52 -6.57 -4.58
CA VAL A 33 -6.17 -6.65 -3.15
C VAL A 33 -5.77 -5.28 -2.63
N LEU A 34 -6.42 -4.82 -1.56
CA LEU A 34 -5.97 -3.68 -0.77
C LEU A 34 -5.21 -4.18 0.46
N ALA A 35 -3.88 -4.02 0.42
CA ALA A 35 -3.00 -4.31 1.54
C ALA A 35 -2.92 -3.09 2.46
N ASP A 36 -3.67 -3.10 3.56
CA ASP A 36 -3.60 -2.07 4.59
C ASP A 36 -2.36 -2.27 5.46
N VAL A 37 -1.44 -1.31 5.40
CA VAL A 37 -0.19 -1.32 6.17
C VAL A 37 -0.24 -0.32 7.32
N ARG A 38 -1.43 0.13 7.74
CA ARG A 38 -1.54 0.95 8.96
C ARG A 38 -1.31 0.05 10.18
N ARG A 39 -0.46 0.50 11.12
CA ARG A 39 -0.29 -0.21 12.39
C ARG A 39 -1.59 -0.26 13.20
N PHE A 40 -2.37 0.82 13.13
CA PHE A 40 -3.65 0.93 13.81
C PHE A 40 -4.72 1.35 12.78
N PRO A 41 -5.40 0.40 12.13
CA PRO A 41 -6.46 0.68 11.16
C PRO A 41 -7.77 1.07 11.87
N THR A 42 -7.68 2.10 12.70
CA THR A 42 -8.80 2.66 13.48
C THR A 42 -8.79 4.18 13.31
N SER A 43 -9.96 4.81 13.35
CA SER A 43 -10.04 6.27 13.36
C SER A 43 -11.40 6.73 13.86
N ARG A 44 -11.43 7.83 14.61
CA ARG A 44 -12.66 8.57 14.93
C ARG A 44 -13.03 9.56 13.83
N HIS A 45 -12.04 10.13 13.14
CA HIS A 45 -12.27 11.14 12.09
C HIS A 45 -12.62 10.51 10.74
N ASN A 46 -12.05 9.34 10.44
CA ASN A 46 -12.35 8.58 9.24
C ASN A 46 -12.88 7.19 9.61
N PRO A 47 -14.05 7.10 10.26
CA PRO A 47 -14.60 5.83 10.73
C PRO A 47 -14.82 4.82 9.60
N GLN A 48 -15.11 5.26 8.38
CA GLN A 48 -15.27 4.44 7.18
C GLN A 48 -14.04 3.61 6.80
N PHE A 49 -12.85 3.98 7.30
CA PHE A 49 -11.61 3.24 7.10
C PHE A 49 -11.20 2.44 8.33
N LYS A 50 -12.10 2.12 9.26
CA LYS A 50 -11.81 1.11 10.29
C LYS A 50 -11.68 -0.27 9.65
N LYS A 51 -10.84 -1.13 10.24
CA LYS A 51 -10.56 -2.48 9.76
C LYS A 51 -11.83 -3.29 9.49
N ASP A 52 -12.74 -3.35 10.46
CA ASP A 52 -13.99 -4.11 10.38
C ASP A 52 -14.88 -3.67 9.21
N ILE A 53 -14.94 -2.36 8.96
CA ILE A 53 -15.70 -1.81 7.82
C ILE A 53 -15.02 -2.19 6.50
N LEU A 54 -13.70 -2.03 6.38
CA LEU A 54 -12.97 -2.38 5.15
C LEU A 54 -13.05 -3.87 4.84
N GLU A 55 -12.87 -4.70 5.85
CA GLU A 55 -12.95 -6.17 5.78
C GLU A 55 -14.35 -6.64 5.35
N SER A 56 -15.40 -5.92 5.76
CA SER A 56 -16.78 -6.21 5.32
C SER A 56 -17.11 -5.65 3.94
N LYS A 57 -16.67 -4.43 3.61
CA LYS A 57 -17.18 -3.66 2.46
C LYS A 57 -16.39 -3.80 1.18
N LEU A 58 -15.08 -4.02 1.24
CA LEU A 58 -14.28 -4.21 0.04
C LEU A 58 -14.66 -5.50 -0.73
N PRO A 59 -14.91 -6.65 -0.05
CA PRO A 59 -15.31 -7.88 -0.75
C PRO A 59 -16.64 -7.76 -1.50
N GLU A 60 -17.60 -6.96 -1.00
CA GLU A 60 -18.86 -6.65 -1.71
C GLU A 60 -18.59 -6.00 -3.08
N SER A 61 -17.43 -5.39 -3.26
CA SER A 61 -16.97 -4.77 -4.50
C SER A 61 -15.93 -5.57 -5.28
N GLY A 62 -15.68 -6.83 -4.89
CA GLY A 62 -14.70 -7.70 -5.53
C GLY A 62 -13.24 -7.36 -5.20
N ILE A 63 -13.00 -6.62 -4.12
CA ILE A 63 -11.66 -6.25 -3.66
C ILE A 63 -11.38 -6.99 -2.34
N GLU A 64 -10.34 -7.78 -2.32
CA GLU A 64 -9.87 -8.43 -1.10
C GLU A 64 -9.20 -7.41 -0.18
N TYR A 65 -9.48 -7.52 1.11
CA TYR A 65 -8.82 -6.72 2.14
C TYR A 65 -7.82 -7.58 2.90
N LEU A 66 -6.59 -7.10 3.00
CA LEU A 66 -5.56 -7.74 3.81
C LEU A 66 -4.92 -6.69 4.72
N TRP A 67 -4.86 -6.98 6.01
CA TRP A 67 -4.13 -6.15 6.96
C TRP A 67 -2.75 -6.75 7.23
N ILE A 68 -1.69 -5.98 6.97
CA ILE A 68 -0.30 -6.38 7.21
C ILE A 68 0.27 -5.47 8.31
N GLU A 69 -0.06 -5.78 9.57
CA GLU A 69 0.31 -4.98 10.74
C GLU A 69 1.82 -4.70 10.79
N ASN A 70 2.63 -5.68 10.39
CA ASN A 70 4.09 -5.61 10.45
C ASN A 70 4.74 -4.78 9.34
N LEU A 71 3.98 -4.26 8.38
CA LEU A 71 4.40 -3.14 7.53
C LEU A 71 3.92 -1.78 8.09
N GLY A 72 3.25 -1.80 9.24
CA GLY A 72 2.82 -0.67 10.06
C GLY A 72 3.92 0.32 10.44
N GLY A 73 3.62 1.62 10.36
CA GLY A 73 4.42 2.70 10.95
C GLY A 73 4.55 2.62 12.49
N PHE A 74 4.95 3.73 13.13
CA PHE A 74 5.17 3.82 14.59
C PHE A 74 6.19 2.80 15.12
N ARG A 75 7.38 2.73 14.51
CA ARG A 75 8.43 1.79 14.92
C ARG A 75 9.42 2.45 15.88
N LYS A 76 9.86 1.71 16.90
CA LYS A 76 10.93 2.15 17.80
C LYS A 76 12.24 2.24 16.99
N GLY A 77 13.00 3.32 17.14
CA GLY A 77 14.18 3.59 16.28
C GLY A 77 13.84 4.22 14.93
N GLY A 78 12.56 4.45 14.63
CA GLY A 78 12.13 4.97 13.34
C GLY A 78 11.97 3.88 12.28
N TYR A 79 11.36 4.26 11.16
CA TYR A 79 10.99 3.28 10.13
C TYR A 79 12.18 2.86 9.25
N ALA A 80 13.20 3.72 9.11
CA ALA A 80 14.42 3.42 8.37
C ALA A 80 15.22 2.28 9.03
N GLU A 81 15.38 2.29 10.36
CA GLU A 81 16.01 1.17 11.07
C GLU A 81 15.15 -0.09 10.98
N TYR A 82 13.83 0.08 11.06
CA TYR A 82 12.90 -1.05 10.99
C TYR A 82 12.96 -1.80 9.65
N THR A 83 13.20 -1.11 8.53
CA THR A 83 13.29 -1.76 7.22
C THR A 83 14.44 -2.76 7.12
N GLU A 84 15.44 -2.67 8.01
CA GLU A 84 16.55 -3.60 8.05
C GLU A 84 16.27 -4.89 8.82
N THR A 85 15.18 -4.94 9.58
CA THR A 85 14.82 -6.08 10.41
C THR A 85 14.35 -7.28 9.58
N LYS A 86 14.52 -8.49 10.13
CA LYS A 86 14.00 -9.73 9.52
C LYS A 86 12.47 -9.73 9.44
N GLU A 87 11.80 -9.10 10.41
CA GLU A 87 10.35 -9.00 10.45
C GLU A 87 9.82 -8.19 9.25
N PHE A 88 10.36 -6.99 9.02
CA PHE A 88 9.98 -6.19 7.86
C PHE A 88 10.25 -6.94 6.55
N LYS A 89 11.45 -7.52 6.40
CA LYS A 89 11.84 -8.24 5.18
C LYS A 89 10.93 -9.43 4.89
N GLY A 90 10.53 -10.18 5.92
CA GLY A 90 9.61 -11.31 5.77
C GLY A 90 8.19 -10.89 5.35
N GLU A 91 7.67 -9.78 5.88
CA GLU A 91 6.34 -9.28 5.53
C GLU A 91 6.31 -8.58 4.17
N LEU A 92 7.41 -7.95 3.79
CA LEU A 92 7.59 -7.42 2.43
C LEU A 92 7.55 -8.55 1.40
N GLU A 93 8.20 -9.68 1.69
CA GLU A 93 8.16 -10.86 0.81
C GLU A 93 6.74 -11.42 0.66
N LYS A 94 5.98 -11.51 1.76
CA LYS A 94 4.57 -11.91 1.70
C LYS A 94 3.74 -10.98 0.82
N LEU A 95 3.93 -9.67 0.94
CA LEU A 95 3.28 -8.68 0.08
C LEU A 95 3.63 -8.89 -1.39
N ILE A 96 4.90 -9.17 -1.68
CA ILE A 96 5.41 -9.46 -3.03
C ILE A 96 4.76 -10.73 -3.59
N GLU A 97 4.66 -11.81 -2.83
CA GLU A 97 4.01 -13.05 -3.26
C GLU A 97 2.53 -12.85 -3.61
N ILE A 98 1.83 -12.00 -2.86
CA ILE A 98 0.46 -11.62 -3.19
C ILE A 98 0.42 -10.78 -4.47
N ALA A 99 1.31 -9.79 -4.59
CA ALA A 99 1.37 -8.90 -5.75
C ALA A 99 1.74 -9.63 -7.06
N LYS A 100 2.47 -10.75 -6.98
CA LYS A 100 2.75 -11.64 -8.12
C LYS A 100 1.49 -12.32 -8.66
N GLN A 101 0.46 -12.51 -7.83
CA GLN A 101 -0.77 -13.24 -8.19
C GLN A 101 -1.93 -12.30 -8.50
N LYS A 102 -2.03 -11.18 -7.78
CA LYS A 102 -3.17 -10.26 -7.82
C LYS A 102 -2.68 -8.82 -7.84
N ARG A 103 -3.31 -7.98 -8.65
CA ARG A 103 -2.99 -6.54 -8.68
C ARG A 103 -3.26 -5.94 -7.30
N THR A 104 -2.21 -5.49 -6.63
CA THR A 104 -2.26 -5.10 -5.21
C THR A 104 -2.00 -3.61 -5.05
N ALA A 105 -2.73 -2.97 -4.13
CA ALA A 105 -2.45 -1.61 -3.67
C ALA A 105 -2.12 -1.59 -2.18
N VAL A 106 -1.00 -0.95 -1.83
CA VAL A 106 -0.58 -0.71 -0.44
C VAL A 106 -1.23 0.57 0.08
N MET A 107 -2.01 0.48 1.16
CA MET A 107 -2.75 1.60 1.72
C MET A 107 -2.20 2.11 3.06
N CYS A 108 -2.18 3.43 3.20
CA CYS A 108 -1.98 4.14 4.48
C CYS A 108 -2.99 5.29 4.61
N ALA A 109 -2.94 6.04 5.72
CA ALA A 109 -3.80 7.20 5.98
C ALA A 109 -3.38 8.48 5.27
N GLU A 110 -2.08 8.78 5.23
CA GLU A 110 -1.55 9.99 4.58
C GLU A 110 -1.77 9.94 3.06
N LEU A 111 -2.19 11.05 2.44
CA LEU A 111 -2.36 11.16 0.98
C LEU A 111 -1.02 11.12 0.26
N LEU A 112 -0.06 11.92 0.72
CA LEU A 112 1.26 12.12 0.12
C LEU A 112 2.21 10.99 0.52
N TRP A 113 2.51 10.07 -0.41
CA TRP A 113 3.31 8.88 -0.13
C TRP A 113 4.69 9.19 0.49
N PHE A 114 5.33 10.29 0.07
CA PHE A 114 6.65 10.73 0.54
C PHE A 114 6.65 11.29 1.97
N LYS A 115 5.47 11.58 2.56
CA LYS A 115 5.34 12.05 3.95
C LYS A 115 5.04 10.92 4.94
N CYS A 116 4.97 9.67 4.49
CA CYS A 116 4.60 8.54 5.34
C CYS A 116 5.47 7.31 5.09
N HIS A 117 5.22 6.25 5.86
CA HIS A 117 5.99 5.01 5.78
C HIS A 117 5.84 4.28 4.44
N ARG A 118 4.82 4.61 3.62
CA ARG A 118 4.71 4.09 2.24
C ARG A 118 5.92 4.45 1.40
N ASN A 119 6.62 5.56 1.68
CA ASN A 119 7.88 5.89 1.03
C ASN A 119 8.90 4.76 1.19
N PHE A 120 9.14 4.32 2.43
CA PHE A 120 10.12 3.27 2.73
C PHE A 120 9.73 1.92 2.14
N ILE A 121 8.44 1.55 2.19
CA ILE A 121 7.94 0.32 1.55
C ILE A 121 8.14 0.40 0.04
N ALA A 122 7.80 1.53 -0.59
CA ALA A 122 7.97 1.75 -2.02
C ALA A 122 9.45 1.69 -2.45
N THR A 123 10.34 2.31 -1.67
CA THR A 123 11.80 2.23 -1.88
C THR A 123 12.28 0.78 -1.79
N ALA A 124 11.84 0.02 -0.80
CA ALA A 124 12.22 -1.37 -0.62
C ALA A 124 11.73 -2.26 -1.77
N LEU A 125 10.48 -2.08 -2.23
CA LEU A 125 9.93 -2.77 -3.40
C LEU A 125 10.71 -2.43 -4.67
N THR A 126 11.02 -1.15 -4.88
CA THR A 126 11.77 -0.68 -6.05
C THR A 126 13.18 -1.26 -6.09
N ARG A 127 13.85 -1.38 -4.92
CA ARG A 127 15.15 -2.06 -4.80
C ARG A 127 15.10 -3.55 -5.17
N GLN A 128 13.93 -4.18 -5.09
CA GLN A 128 13.69 -5.55 -5.53
C GLN A 128 13.18 -5.65 -6.98
N GLY A 129 13.24 -4.54 -7.74
CA GLY A 129 12.86 -4.52 -9.16
C GLY A 129 11.37 -4.37 -9.42
N TRP A 130 10.57 -4.01 -8.42
CA TRP A 130 9.15 -3.69 -8.61
C TRP A 130 8.96 -2.25 -9.08
N GLU A 131 8.07 -2.06 -10.05
CA GLU A 131 7.54 -0.75 -10.38
C GLU A 131 6.45 -0.38 -9.38
N VAL A 132 6.68 0.69 -8.62
CA VAL A 132 5.69 1.21 -7.67
C VAL A 132 4.97 2.42 -8.25
N ILE A 133 3.64 2.38 -8.30
CA ILE A 133 2.78 3.47 -8.78
C ILE A 133 2.00 4.06 -7.60
N HIS A 134 2.20 5.34 -7.30
CA HIS A 134 1.44 6.06 -6.29
C HIS A 134 0.17 6.65 -6.90
N ILE A 135 -0.98 6.15 -6.48
CA ILE A 135 -2.29 6.65 -6.89
C ILE A 135 -2.67 7.82 -5.99
N TYR A 136 -3.05 8.93 -6.62
CA TYR A 136 -3.75 10.01 -5.95
C TYR A 136 -5.24 9.83 -6.16
N ASP A 137 -5.70 9.74 -7.41
CA ASP A 137 -7.09 9.58 -7.84
C ASP A 137 -7.12 8.96 -9.25
N GLU A 138 -8.30 8.84 -9.87
CA GLU A 138 -8.52 8.26 -11.19
C GLU A 138 -7.81 9.00 -12.34
N LYS A 139 -7.40 10.26 -12.12
CA LYS A 139 -6.77 11.10 -13.13
C LYS A 139 -5.28 11.28 -12.88
N LYS A 140 -4.81 11.00 -11.66
CA LYS A 140 -3.45 11.26 -11.24
C LYS A 140 -2.86 10.07 -10.50
N SER A 141 -1.80 9.54 -11.10
CA SER A 141 -0.81 8.67 -10.46
C SER A 141 0.59 9.09 -10.85
N GLU A 142 1.57 8.71 -10.03
CA GLU A 142 2.98 8.91 -10.35
C GLU A 142 3.81 7.67 -10.03
N LYS A 143 4.82 7.40 -10.85
CA LYS A 143 5.80 6.36 -10.58
C LYS A 143 6.69 6.79 -9.42
N HIS A 144 6.96 5.88 -8.50
CA HIS A 144 7.92 6.10 -7.43
C HIS A 144 9.28 6.45 -8.02
N LYS A 145 9.80 7.63 -7.65
CA LYS A 145 11.14 8.05 -8.03
C LYS A 145 12.06 7.69 -6.89
N PHE A 146 13.01 6.81 -7.18
CA PHE A 146 14.09 6.50 -6.26
C PHE A 146 14.85 7.80 -5.96
N VAL A 147 15.00 8.10 -4.67
CA VAL A 147 15.89 9.18 -4.24
C VAL A 147 17.08 8.50 -3.58
N ASP A 148 18.17 8.35 -4.33
CA ASP A 148 19.44 7.77 -3.85
C ASP A 148 19.96 8.45 -2.57
N SER A 149 19.57 9.72 -2.34
CA SER A 149 20.21 10.60 -1.35
C SER A 149 19.59 10.61 0.06
N LEU A 150 18.86 9.57 0.48
CA LEU A 150 18.26 9.50 1.82
C LEU A 150 18.86 8.41 2.73
N PHE A 151 20.03 7.89 2.36
CA PHE A 151 20.90 7.10 3.24
C PHE A 151 22.32 7.65 3.16
#